data_AF-A0A7C2QZV4-F1
#
_entry.id   AF-A0A7C2QZV4-F1
#
_cell.length_a   1.000
_cell.length_b   1.000
_cell.length_c   1.000
_cell.angle_alpha   90.00
_cell.angle_beta   90.00
_cell.angle_gamma   90.00
#
_symmetry.space_group_name_H-M   'P 1'
#
loop_
_entity.id
_entity.type
_entity.pdbx_description
1 polymer ?
#
loop_
_entity_poly.entity_id
_entity_poly.type
_entity_poly.pdbx_seq_one_letter_code
_entity_poly.pdbx_strand_id
1 'polypeptide(L)'
;MVNIKNEVDNILEEIRRTSPREEIVIAFSGGLDSTIVSALAIKALGKEKVEAISVSFEEYSYSKGMKNIQDISKALDLPLKIILGRREQERVLKKGPACNKCTRIAKLGKVKKEASGRLVLTGSNQSDTWGKRGIKLYGGFYAPLLKLNKEEIRKIADFLNLNILQIGENKFREGCKLKHLLKPLATPRYHGKAAAEANELLLSILKEEKYGSILANVKIIGPLNKNMGLVNVSPLPGKKLKEKIIEELKKVKVIEKVEFLDKPIKLIVKANKGQFNHQHSRYWLEKGRLQPDFSVPLELEWLLTTNKNLSTFQVIDYQIAG
;
A
#
# COMPACT_ATOMS: atom_id res chain seq x y z
N MET A 1 9.11 -32.55 1.73
CA MET A 1 8.28 -31.59 2.50
C MET A 1 9.18 -30.91 3.50
N VAL A 2 9.37 -29.58 3.39
CA VAL A 2 10.15 -28.82 4.38
C VAL A 2 9.39 -28.87 5.71
N ASN A 3 10.06 -29.27 6.78
CA ASN A 3 9.50 -29.24 8.13
C ASN A 3 9.40 -27.77 8.56
N ILE A 4 8.17 -27.26 8.71
CA ILE A 4 7.89 -25.86 9.08
C ILE A 4 8.59 -25.44 10.37
N LYS A 5 8.75 -26.37 11.32
CA LYS A 5 9.48 -26.13 12.57
C LYS A 5 10.95 -25.85 12.29
N ASN A 6 11.59 -26.65 11.45
CA ASN A 6 13.00 -26.45 11.08
C ASN A 6 13.19 -25.11 10.34
N GLU A 7 12.26 -24.73 9.47
CA GLU A 7 12.31 -23.43 8.78
C GLU A 7 12.21 -22.27 9.77
N VAL A 8 11.27 -22.34 10.72
CA VAL A 8 11.15 -21.35 11.79
C VAL A 8 12.42 -21.29 12.64
N ASP A 9 12.95 -22.44 13.08
CA ASP A 9 14.16 -22.50 13.91
C ASP A 9 15.38 -21.93 13.18
N ASN A 10 15.52 -22.20 11.88
CA ASN A 10 16.56 -21.59 11.04
C ASN A 10 16.46 -20.06 11.00
N ILE A 11 15.24 -19.52 10.85
CA ILE A 11 15.03 -18.07 10.84
C ILE A 11 15.34 -17.46 12.21
N LEU A 12 14.98 -18.13 13.30
CA LEU A 12 15.26 -17.66 14.66
C LEU A 12 16.77 -17.59 14.93
N GLU A 13 17.51 -18.64 14.56
CA GLU A 13 18.98 -18.64 14.65
C GLU A 13 19.61 -17.54 13.79
N GLU A 14 19.07 -17.31 12.59
CA GLU A 14 19.58 -16.25 11.73
C GLU A 14 19.32 -14.85 12.31
N ILE A 15 18.15 -14.61 12.91
CA ILE A 15 17.83 -13.35 13.59
C ILE A 15 18.81 -13.12 14.75
N ARG A 16 19.08 -14.14 15.57
CA ARG A 16 20.05 -14.07 16.69
C ARG A 16 21.45 -13.73 16.20
N ARG A 17 21.92 -14.41 15.15
CA ARG A 17 23.25 -14.19 14.57
C ARG A 17 23.41 -12.82 13.93
N THR A 18 22.33 -12.30 13.32
CA THR A 18 22.33 -11.00 12.63
C THR A 18 22.12 -9.82 13.58
N SER A 19 21.59 -10.08 14.79
CA SER A 19 21.29 -9.07 15.80
C SER A 19 21.93 -9.37 17.17
N PRO A 20 23.24 -9.66 17.25
CA PRO A 20 23.87 -10.08 18.49
C PRO A 20 24.05 -8.87 19.41
N ARG A 21 23.06 -8.60 20.28
CA ARG A 21 23.08 -7.64 21.41
C ARG A 21 22.55 -6.22 21.17
N GLU A 22 21.85 -5.96 20.06
CA GLU A 22 21.21 -4.65 19.84
C GLU A 22 19.69 -4.74 20.01
N GLU A 23 19.10 -3.68 20.56
CA GLU A 23 17.68 -3.40 20.36
C GLU A 23 17.44 -3.21 18.85
N ILE A 24 16.46 -3.91 18.31
CA ILE A 24 16.09 -3.84 16.91
C ILE A 24 14.77 -3.10 16.72
N VAL A 25 14.58 -2.63 15.49
CA VAL A 25 13.34 -2.01 15.07
C VAL A 25 12.65 -2.88 14.03
N ILE A 26 11.33 -3.07 14.15
CA ILE A 26 10.50 -3.65 13.08
C ILE A 26 9.83 -2.53 12.29
N ALA A 27 10.02 -2.51 10.97
CA ALA A 27 9.21 -1.68 10.07
C ALA A 27 7.79 -2.26 9.99
N PHE A 28 6.89 -1.77 10.85
CA PHE A 28 5.63 -2.43 11.13
C PHE A 28 4.46 -1.83 10.35
N SER A 29 3.72 -2.70 9.65
CA SER A 29 2.55 -2.30 8.85
C SER A 29 1.25 -2.98 9.29
N GLY A 30 1.32 -3.89 10.26
CA GLY A 30 0.18 -4.74 10.67
C GLY A 30 -0.19 -5.84 9.67
N GLY A 31 0.33 -5.80 8.44
CA GLY A 31 0.13 -6.87 7.47
C GLY A 31 0.89 -8.14 7.84
N LEU A 32 0.45 -9.27 7.24
CA LEU A 32 0.98 -10.63 7.41
C LEU A 32 2.50 -10.67 7.64
N ASP A 33 3.27 -10.16 6.69
CA ASP A 33 4.73 -10.29 6.70
C ASP A 33 5.36 -9.56 7.89
N SER A 34 4.93 -8.32 8.17
CA SER A 34 5.49 -7.55 9.28
C SER A 34 5.08 -8.11 10.65
N THR A 35 3.91 -8.73 10.74
CA THR A 35 3.43 -9.39 11.96
C THR A 35 4.23 -10.65 12.25
N ILE A 36 4.50 -11.48 11.25
CA ILE A 36 5.34 -12.68 11.39
C ILE A 36 6.77 -12.30 11.77
N VAL A 37 7.35 -11.30 11.09
CA VAL A 37 8.70 -10.81 11.45
C VAL A 37 8.74 -10.35 12.90
N SER A 38 7.70 -9.66 13.38
CA SER A 38 7.61 -9.23 14.78
C SER A 38 7.58 -10.43 15.74
N ALA A 39 6.72 -11.41 15.48
CA ALA A 39 6.60 -12.61 16.31
C ALA A 39 7.91 -13.44 16.35
N LEU A 40 8.55 -13.62 15.19
CA LEU A 40 9.84 -14.32 15.09
C LEU A 40 10.94 -13.56 15.83
N ALA A 41 10.99 -12.23 15.70
CA ALA A 41 11.96 -11.41 16.40
C ALA A 41 11.80 -11.48 17.92
N ILE A 42 10.56 -11.39 18.43
CA ILE A 42 10.27 -11.56 19.86
C ILE A 42 10.73 -12.94 20.34
N LYS A 43 10.39 -14.01 19.60
CA LYS A 43 10.80 -15.39 19.94
C LYS A 43 12.32 -15.60 19.88
N ALA A 44 13.02 -14.86 19.01
CA ALA A 44 14.47 -14.99 18.84
C ALA A 44 15.27 -14.22 19.90
N LEU A 45 14.85 -12.99 20.23
CA LEU A 45 15.66 -12.01 20.96
C LEU A 45 15.12 -11.64 22.34
N GLY A 46 13.84 -11.87 22.62
CA GLY A 46 13.11 -11.32 23.76
C GLY A 46 12.38 -10.03 23.40
N LYS A 47 11.21 -9.80 24.00
CA LYS A 47 10.32 -8.66 23.70
C LYS A 47 10.95 -7.30 24.04
N GLU A 48 11.79 -7.28 25.06
CA GLU A 48 12.48 -6.10 25.58
C GLU A 48 13.48 -5.50 24.57
N LYS A 49 13.88 -6.28 23.55
CA LYS A 49 14.81 -5.84 22.51
C LYS A 49 14.12 -5.51 21.19
N VAL A 50 12.79 -5.54 21.13
CA VAL A 50 12.04 -5.38 19.89
C VAL A 50 11.06 -4.21 20.01
N GLU A 51 11.31 -3.15 19.22
CA GLU A 51 10.38 -2.03 19.06
C GLU A 51 9.75 -2.08 17.65
N ALA A 52 8.44 -1.96 17.55
CA ALA A 52 7.75 -1.75 16.27
C ALA A 52 7.62 -0.26 15.98
N ILE A 53 7.96 0.15 14.76
CA ILE A 53 7.72 1.51 14.28
C ILE A 53 6.77 1.46 13.08
N SER A 54 5.65 2.15 13.20
CA SER A 54 4.70 2.34 12.10
C SER A 54 4.61 3.81 11.68
N VAL A 55 4.45 4.04 10.39
CA VAL A 55 4.31 5.40 9.84
C VAL A 55 2.83 5.66 9.55
N SER A 56 2.27 6.66 10.24
CA SER A 56 0.94 7.19 9.93
C SER A 56 1.06 8.30 8.88
N PHE A 57 0.25 8.20 7.83
CA PHE A 57 0.03 9.26 6.86
C PHE A 57 -1.25 10.06 7.16
N GLU A 58 -1.73 10.01 8.41
CA GLU A 58 -2.90 10.71 8.90
C GLU A 58 -4.14 10.38 8.05
N GLU A 59 -4.79 11.38 7.42
CA GLU A 59 -6.00 11.14 6.63
C GLU A 59 -5.79 10.19 5.44
N TYR A 60 -4.54 10.01 4.99
CA TYR A 60 -4.19 9.12 3.88
C TYR A 60 -3.98 7.66 4.32
N SER A 61 -3.90 7.39 5.62
CA SER A 61 -3.97 6.05 6.18
C SER A 61 -5.43 5.60 6.32
N TYR A 62 -5.72 4.32 6.12
CA TYR A 62 -7.04 3.77 6.40
C TYR A 62 -7.29 3.71 7.91
N SER A 63 -8.46 4.16 8.36
CA SER A 63 -8.81 4.22 9.79
C SER A 63 -8.77 2.83 10.44
N LYS A 64 -9.44 1.85 9.81
CA LYS A 64 -9.41 0.44 10.20
C LYS A 64 -7.99 -0.10 10.24
N GLY A 65 -7.14 0.36 9.33
CA GLY A 65 -5.78 -0.14 9.28
C GLY A 65 -4.92 0.29 10.44
N MET A 66 -5.06 1.54 10.87
CA MET A 66 -4.40 2.02 12.09
C MET A 66 -4.90 1.29 13.34
N LYS A 67 -6.20 1.02 13.42
CA LYS A 67 -6.77 0.21 14.51
C LYS A 67 -6.18 -1.19 14.55
N ASN A 68 -6.14 -1.88 13.40
CA ASN A 68 -5.57 -3.23 13.31
C ASN A 68 -4.08 -3.27 13.72
N ILE A 69 -3.30 -2.26 13.32
CA ILE A 69 -1.89 -2.14 13.74
C ILE A 69 -1.77 -2.09 15.27
N GLN A 70 -2.62 -1.29 15.93
CA GLN A 70 -2.65 -1.18 17.39
C GLN A 70 -3.12 -2.49 18.04
N ASP A 71 -4.16 -3.12 17.51
CA ASP A 71 -4.71 -4.37 18.05
C ASP A 71 -3.69 -5.52 17.95
N ILE A 72 -2.98 -5.64 16.82
CA ILE A 72 -1.92 -6.64 16.62
C ILE A 72 -0.73 -6.37 17.54
N SER A 73 -0.30 -5.11 17.68
CA SER A 73 0.79 -4.74 18.60
C SER A 73 0.44 -5.12 20.04
N LYS A 74 -0.79 -4.86 20.49
CA LYS A 74 -1.27 -5.28 21.81
C LYS A 74 -1.29 -6.80 21.96
N ALA A 75 -1.80 -7.52 20.97
CA ALA A 75 -1.86 -8.98 20.99
C ALA A 75 -0.47 -9.64 21.07
N LEU A 76 0.57 -8.98 20.52
CA LEU A 76 1.96 -9.43 20.58
C LEU A 76 2.74 -8.90 21.80
N ASP A 77 2.13 -8.06 22.66
CA ASP A 77 2.82 -7.31 23.71
C ASP A 77 4.06 -6.56 23.16
N LEU A 78 3.91 -5.98 21.97
CA LEU A 78 4.99 -5.37 21.20
C LEU A 78 4.95 -3.85 21.34
N PRO A 79 5.98 -3.21 21.93
CA PRO A 79 6.09 -1.75 21.98
C PRO A 79 5.94 -1.14 20.59
N LEU A 80 4.94 -0.26 20.41
CA LEU A 80 4.63 0.34 19.13
C LEU A 80 4.78 1.86 19.19
N LYS A 81 5.67 2.38 18.35
CA LYS A 81 5.82 3.80 18.08
C LYS A 81 5.18 4.17 16.75
N ILE A 82 4.24 5.11 16.78
CA ILE A 82 3.60 5.66 15.58
C ILE A 82 4.24 7.01 15.27
N ILE A 83 4.84 7.14 14.09
CA ILE A 83 5.46 8.40 13.62
C ILE A 83 4.69 9.00 12.46
N LEU A 84 4.71 10.33 12.36
CA LEU A 84 4.02 11.06 11.30
C LEU A 84 4.86 11.14 10.01
N GLY A 85 4.29 10.67 8.90
CA GLY A 85 4.91 10.66 7.57
C GLY A 85 4.18 11.47 6.51
N ARG A 86 3.06 12.13 6.85
CA ARG A 86 2.21 12.87 5.90
C ARG A 86 3.00 13.88 5.07
N ARG A 87 3.75 14.78 5.73
CA ARG A 87 4.50 15.85 5.03
C ARG A 87 5.49 15.30 4.00
N GLU A 88 6.20 14.22 4.32
CA GLU A 88 7.10 13.53 3.39
C GLU A 88 6.34 12.90 2.22
N GLN A 89 5.22 12.24 2.49
CA GLN A 89 4.39 11.63 1.47
C GLN A 89 3.86 12.69 0.49
N GLU A 90 3.32 13.80 1.01
CA GLU A 90 2.82 14.90 0.18
C GLU A 90 3.93 15.48 -0.70
N ARG A 91 5.12 15.71 -0.12
CA ARG A 91 6.30 16.20 -0.86
C ARG A 91 6.70 15.25 -2.00
N VAL A 92 6.68 13.94 -1.75
CA VAL A 92 7.03 12.92 -2.75
C VAL A 92 6.02 12.86 -3.88
N LEU A 93 4.72 13.03 -3.58
CA LEU A 93 3.62 12.88 -4.53
C LEU A 93 3.21 14.20 -5.21
N LYS A 94 3.76 15.34 -4.77
CA LYS A 94 3.46 16.69 -5.29
C LYS A 94 3.54 16.78 -6.81
N LYS A 95 4.48 16.06 -7.43
CA LYS A 95 4.77 16.10 -8.87
C LYS A 95 4.26 14.89 -9.65
N GLY A 96 3.41 14.07 -9.05
CA GLY A 96 2.83 12.89 -9.70
C GLY A 96 2.90 11.63 -8.82
N PRO A 97 2.18 10.57 -9.20
CA PRO A 97 2.12 9.35 -8.41
C PRO A 97 3.47 8.63 -8.37
N ALA A 98 3.98 8.33 -7.17
CA ALA A 98 5.34 7.78 -6.99
C ALA A 98 5.45 6.81 -5.79
N CYS A 99 4.59 5.79 -5.75
CA CYS A 99 4.49 4.85 -4.62
C CYS A 99 5.85 4.23 -4.20
N ASN A 100 6.69 3.81 -5.15
CA ASN A 100 8.02 3.24 -4.85
C ASN A 100 8.93 4.26 -4.13
N LYS A 101 8.89 5.53 -4.58
CA LYS A 101 9.62 6.62 -3.92
C LYS A 101 9.03 6.92 -2.54
N CYS A 102 7.70 6.84 -2.38
CA CYS A 102 7.02 7.00 -1.10
C CYS A 102 7.45 5.91 -0.10
N THR A 103 7.49 4.64 -0.51
CA THR A 103 7.98 3.54 0.33
C THR A 103 9.42 3.79 0.78
N ARG A 104 10.31 4.18 -0.13
CA ARG A 104 11.71 4.43 0.18
C ARG A 104 11.94 5.64 1.08
N ILE A 105 11.25 6.75 0.84
CA ILE A 105 11.51 8.04 1.51
C ILE A 105 10.58 8.25 2.70
N ALA A 106 9.27 8.19 2.47
CA ALA A 106 8.26 8.58 3.45
C ALA A 106 7.90 7.44 4.42
N LYS A 107 8.09 6.17 4.03
CA LYS A 107 7.85 5.01 4.91
C LYS A 107 9.16 4.50 5.53
N LEU A 108 9.96 3.76 4.78
CA LEU A 108 11.19 3.13 5.29
C LEU A 108 12.26 4.15 5.66
N GLY A 109 12.39 5.25 4.91
CA GLY A 109 13.32 6.33 5.25
C GLY A 109 13.02 6.99 6.60
N LYS A 110 11.73 7.13 6.94
CA LYS A 110 11.27 7.62 8.25
C LYS A 110 11.55 6.63 9.36
N VAL A 111 11.21 5.35 9.15
CA VAL A 111 11.53 4.27 10.11
C VAL A 111 13.03 4.22 10.39
N LYS A 112 13.86 4.25 9.34
CA LYS A 112 15.32 4.23 9.49
C LYS A 112 15.86 5.45 10.25
N LYS A 113 15.31 6.64 9.99
CA LYS A 113 15.69 7.84 10.75
C LYS A 113 15.35 7.68 12.23
N GLU A 114 14.19 7.14 12.54
CA GLU A 114 13.71 6.90 13.91
C GLU A 114 14.46 5.75 14.61
N ALA A 115 14.95 4.79 13.84
CA ALA A 115 15.76 3.69 14.35
C ALA A 115 17.13 4.16 14.89
N SER A 116 17.59 5.37 14.54
CA SER A 116 18.81 5.98 15.09
C SER A 116 20.06 5.07 15.02
N GLY A 117 20.20 4.33 13.91
CA GLY A 117 21.32 3.41 13.68
C GLY A 117 21.02 1.94 14.02
N ARG A 118 19.96 1.66 14.81
CA ARG A 118 19.50 0.29 15.09
C ARG A 118 19.10 -0.43 13.81
N LEU A 119 19.32 -1.74 13.78
CA LEU A 119 18.93 -2.59 12.66
C LEU A 119 17.40 -2.61 12.48
N VAL A 120 16.93 -2.39 11.25
CA VAL A 120 15.51 -2.39 10.90
C VAL A 120 15.12 -3.67 10.17
N LEU A 121 14.31 -4.50 10.81
CA LEU A 121 13.74 -5.68 10.17
C LEU A 121 12.53 -5.31 9.31
N THR A 122 12.42 -5.95 8.13
CA THR A 122 11.34 -5.73 7.17
C THR A 122 10.68 -7.04 6.77
N GLY A 123 9.40 -6.99 6.38
CA GLY A 123 8.66 -8.14 5.84
C GLY A 123 8.98 -8.49 4.37
N SER A 124 10.09 -7.98 3.81
CA SER A 124 10.42 -8.19 2.40
C SER A 124 10.63 -9.69 2.11
N ASN A 125 10.02 -10.17 1.03
CA ASN A 125 10.01 -11.59 0.62
C ASN A 125 10.11 -11.74 -0.91
N GLN A 126 9.98 -12.96 -1.47
CA GLN A 126 10.13 -13.22 -2.91
C GLN A 126 9.14 -12.46 -3.82
N SER A 127 8.02 -11.98 -3.29
CA SER A 127 7.10 -11.12 -4.05
C SER A 127 7.59 -9.69 -4.22
N ASP A 128 8.56 -9.25 -3.41
CA ASP A 128 9.11 -7.89 -3.43
C ASP A 128 10.33 -7.77 -4.34
N THR A 129 10.61 -6.54 -4.81
CA THR A 129 11.80 -6.25 -5.62
C THR A 129 13.10 -6.57 -4.88
N TRP A 130 13.14 -6.41 -3.56
CA TRP A 130 14.29 -6.81 -2.74
C TRP A 130 14.47 -8.32 -2.68
N GLY A 131 13.39 -9.09 -2.51
CA GLY A 131 13.42 -10.56 -2.57
C GLY A 131 14.00 -11.08 -3.87
N LYS A 132 13.53 -10.54 -4.99
CA LYS A 132 14.01 -10.90 -6.33
C LYS A 132 15.49 -10.56 -6.57
N ARG A 133 16.05 -9.59 -5.84
CA ARG A 133 17.47 -9.22 -5.93
C ARG A 133 18.37 -10.02 -4.98
N GLY A 134 17.80 -10.82 -4.08
CA GLY A 134 18.57 -11.63 -3.14
C GLY A 134 19.29 -10.83 -2.05
N ILE A 135 18.95 -9.56 -1.84
CA ILE A 135 19.64 -8.68 -0.89
C ILE A 135 18.99 -8.79 0.49
N LYS A 136 19.61 -9.57 1.38
CA LYS A 136 19.05 -9.85 2.72
C LYS A 136 19.35 -8.77 3.76
N LEU A 137 20.53 -8.16 3.67
CA LEU A 137 20.95 -7.07 4.56
C LEU A 137 21.50 -5.92 3.71
N TYR A 138 20.92 -4.72 3.86
CA TYR A 138 21.36 -3.55 3.10
C TYR A 138 20.98 -2.24 3.79
N GLY A 139 21.97 -1.38 3.99
CA GLY A 139 21.76 -0.02 4.48
C GLY A 139 21.00 0.04 5.81
N GLY A 140 21.32 -0.85 6.75
CA GLY A 140 20.65 -0.92 8.06
C GLY A 140 19.27 -1.60 8.04
N PHE A 141 18.89 -2.23 6.92
CA PHE A 141 17.70 -3.07 6.85
C PHE A 141 18.07 -4.54 6.76
N TYR A 142 17.28 -5.39 7.41
CA TYR A 142 17.35 -6.85 7.34
C TYR A 142 16.00 -7.44 6.93
N ALA A 143 15.98 -8.45 6.06
CA ALA A 143 14.77 -9.12 5.59
C ALA A 143 14.79 -10.61 5.95
N PRO A 144 14.28 -11.02 7.12
CA PRO A 144 14.32 -12.41 7.56
C PRO A 144 13.61 -13.36 6.59
N LEU A 145 12.47 -12.92 6.04
CA LEU A 145 11.58 -13.70 5.17
C LEU A 145 12.00 -13.69 3.69
N LEU A 146 13.18 -13.16 3.35
CA LEU A 146 13.57 -12.86 1.97
C LEU A 146 13.38 -14.05 1.00
N LYS A 147 13.74 -15.25 1.43
CA LYS A 147 13.73 -16.47 0.61
C LYS A 147 12.34 -17.11 0.47
N LEU A 148 11.36 -16.65 1.25
CA LEU A 148 10.06 -17.29 1.33
C LEU A 148 9.06 -16.70 0.34
N ASN A 149 8.13 -17.54 -0.10
CA ASN A 149 6.93 -17.15 -0.82
C ASN A 149 5.74 -16.92 0.12
N LYS A 150 4.61 -16.46 -0.41
CA LYS A 150 3.43 -16.11 0.40
C LYS A 150 2.75 -17.31 1.06
N GLU A 151 2.83 -18.49 0.46
CA GLU A 151 2.24 -19.71 1.03
C GLU A 151 3.07 -20.20 2.23
N GLU A 152 4.39 -20.17 2.12
CA GLU A 152 5.31 -20.51 3.22
C GLU A 152 5.14 -19.55 4.39
N ILE A 153 5.04 -18.25 4.11
CA ILE A 153 4.79 -17.22 5.12
C ILE A 153 3.45 -17.47 5.84
N ARG A 154 2.39 -17.86 5.13
CA ARG A 154 1.10 -18.22 5.75
C ARG A 154 1.23 -19.45 6.66
N LYS A 155 1.93 -20.49 6.21
CA LYS A 155 2.19 -21.69 7.05
C LYS A 155 2.94 -21.34 8.34
N ILE A 156 3.86 -20.38 8.30
CA ILE A 156 4.52 -19.87 9.52
C ILE A 156 3.50 -19.14 10.42
N ALA A 157 2.62 -18.31 9.86
CA ALA A 157 1.57 -17.64 10.63
C ALA A 157 0.67 -18.64 11.36
N ASP A 158 0.24 -19.69 10.65
CA ASP A 158 -0.62 -20.75 11.19
C ASP A 158 0.13 -21.53 12.28
N PHE A 159 1.40 -21.88 12.05
CA PHE A 159 2.25 -22.55 13.04
C PHE A 159 2.46 -21.72 14.32
N LEU A 160 2.57 -20.40 14.18
CA LEU A 160 2.68 -19.46 15.30
C LEU A 160 1.32 -19.06 15.89
N ASN A 161 0.21 -19.61 15.37
CA ASN A 161 -1.17 -19.30 15.76
C ASN A 161 -1.48 -17.79 15.75
N LEU A 162 -0.99 -17.08 14.72
CA LEU A 162 -1.14 -15.63 14.59
C LEU A 162 -2.45 -15.27 13.89
N ASN A 163 -3.28 -14.47 14.55
CA ASN A 163 -4.47 -13.90 13.92
C ASN A 163 -4.10 -12.68 13.08
N ILE A 164 -4.27 -12.77 11.76
CA ILE A 164 -3.94 -11.69 10.82
C ILE A 164 -5.22 -10.92 10.47
N LEU A 165 -5.33 -9.70 10.97
CA LEU A 165 -6.46 -8.82 10.67
C LEU A 165 -6.29 -8.21 9.28
N GLN A 166 -7.32 -8.32 8.44
CA GLN A 166 -7.31 -7.69 7.12
C GLN A 166 -7.34 -6.17 7.24
N ILE A 167 -6.40 -5.53 6.55
CA ILE A 167 -6.20 -4.09 6.52
C ILE A 167 -6.55 -3.58 5.10
N GLY A 168 -7.42 -2.57 5.00
CA GLY A 168 -7.68 -1.77 3.78
C GLY A 168 -8.58 -2.36 2.68
N GLU A 169 -8.25 -2.01 1.43
CA GLU A 169 -9.14 -2.02 0.24
C GLU A 169 -9.08 -3.29 -0.63
N ASN A 170 -8.08 -4.15 -0.39
CA ASN A 170 -7.84 -5.34 -1.19
C ASN A 170 -7.45 -6.50 -0.26
N LYS A 171 -7.95 -7.72 -0.55
CA LYS A 171 -7.60 -8.92 0.24
C LYS A 171 -6.14 -9.33 0.18
N PHE A 172 -5.42 -8.95 -0.88
CA PHE A 172 -4.08 -9.41 -1.19
C PHE A 172 -3.02 -8.29 -1.14
N ARG A 173 -3.39 -7.05 -1.45
CA ARG A 173 -2.43 -5.93 -1.54
C ARG A 173 -3.00 -4.61 -1.06
N GLU A 174 -2.63 -4.23 0.15
CA GLU A 174 -2.99 -2.95 0.72
C GLU A 174 -1.97 -1.84 0.36
N GLY A 175 -2.44 -0.59 0.32
CA GLY A 175 -1.57 0.58 0.37
C GLY A 175 -2.25 1.76 1.07
N CYS A 176 -1.65 2.95 1.02
CA CYS A 176 -2.32 4.17 1.49
C CYS A 176 -3.35 4.67 0.48
N LYS A 177 -4.30 5.51 0.92
CA LYS A 177 -5.35 6.08 0.06
C LYS A 177 -4.79 6.88 -1.13
N LEU A 178 -3.65 7.56 -0.96
CA LEU A 178 -3.01 8.30 -2.05
C LEU A 178 -2.44 7.42 -3.17
N LYS A 179 -2.40 6.09 -3.01
CA LYS A 179 -2.08 5.20 -4.13
C LYS A 179 -3.15 5.28 -5.24
N HIS A 180 -4.37 5.67 -4.86
CA HIS A 180 -5.52 5.84 -5.76
C HIS A 180 -5.58 7.23 -6.41
N LEU A 181 -4.73 8.18 -6.00
CA LEU A 181 -4.56 9.44 -6.71
C LEU A 181 -3.66 9.21 -7.92
N LEU A 182 -4.23 9.18 -9.13
CA LEU A 182 -3.51 8.91 -10.37
C LEU A 182 -3.07 10.21 -11.08
N LYS A 183 -2.87 11.26 -10.30
CA LYS A 183 -2.41 12.58 -10.76
C LYS A 183 -1.53 13.25 -9.70
N PRO A 184 -0.85 14.37 -10.01
CA PRO A 184 -0.07 15.10 -9.03
C PRO A 184 -0.89 15.56 -7.81
N LEU A 185 -0.32 15.38 -6.61
CA LEU A 185 -0.83 15.97 -5.39
C LEU A 185 -0.46 17.46 -5.31
N ALA A 186 -0.86 18.26 -6.31
CA ALA A 186 -0.55 19.69 -6.35
C ALA A 186 -1.22 20.45 -5.19
N THR A 187 -2.46 20.09 -4.85
CA THR A 187 -3.24 20.71 -3.77
C THR A 187 -3.76 19.64 -2.80
N PRO A 188 -3.08 19.38 -1.67
CA PRO A 188 -3.47 18.33 -0.72
C PRO A 188 -4.93 18.44 -0.22
N ARG A 189 -5.38 19.67 0.09
CA ARG A 189 -6.76 19.95 0.55
C ARG A 189 -7.85 19.69 -0.50
N TYR A 190 -7.48 19.46 -1.76
CA TYR A 190 -8.40 19.19 -2.85
C TYR A 190 -8.18 17.78 -3.42
N HIS A 191 -7.00 17.51 -4.00
CA HIS A 191 -6.67 16.21 -4.59
C HIS A 191 -6.50 15.10 -3.55
N GLY A 192 -5.77 15.41 -2.48
CA GLY A 192 -5.50 14.45 -1.40
C GLY A 192 -6.77 14.15 -0.64
N LYS A 193 -7.54 15.20 -0.32
CA LYS A 193 -8.86 15.12 0.30
C LYS A 193 -9.81 14.23 -0.51
N ALA A 194 -9.90 14.41 -1.82
CA ALA A 194 -10.73 13.57 -2.68
C ALA A 194 -10.36 12.08 -2.58
N ALA A 195 -9.08 11.75 -2.64
CA ALA A 195 -8.62 10.36 -2.53
C ALA A 195 -8.86 9.80 -1.12
N ALA A 196 -8.68 10.61 -0.08
CA ALA A 196 -8.87 10.21 1.30
C ALA A 196 -10.34 9.96 1.64
N GLU A 197 -11.22 10.91 1.33
CA GLU A 197 -12.65 10.85 1.67
C GLU A 197 -13.38 9.80 0.84
N ALA A 198 -13.14 9.74 -0.47
CA ALA A 198 -13.84 8.80 -1.33
C ALA A 198 -13.54 7.33 -1.00
N ASN A 199 -12.29 7.01 -0.70
CA ASN A 199 -11.92 5.63 -0.37
C ASN A 199 -12.39 5.23 1.03
N GLU A 200 -12.37 6.14 2.01
CA GLU A 200 -12.92 5.84 3.34
C GLU A 200 -14.45 5.67 3.28
N LEU A 201 -15.15 6.56 2.56
CA LEU A 201 -16.59 6.51 2.38
C LEU A 201 -17.04 5.22 1.68
N LEU A 202 -16.37 4.84 0.58
CA LEU A 202 -16.66 3.58 -0.12
C LEU A 202 -16.56 2.37 0.83
N LEU A 203 -15.48 2.28 1.60
CA LEU A 203 -15.29 1.16 2.53
C LEU A 203 -16.32 1.19 3.67
N SER A 204 -16.75 2.36 4.15
CA SER A 204 -17.83 2.50 5.14
C SER A 204 -19.14 1.95 4.60
N ILE A 205 -19.53 2.37 3.38
CA ILE A 205 -20.78 1.93 2.74
C ILE A 205 -20.78 0.41 2.56
N LEU A 206 -19.68 -0.17 2.04
CA LEU A 206 -19.59 -1.62 1.86
C LEU A 206 -19.66 -2.37 3.19
N LYS A 207 -19.08 -1.83 4.26
CA LYS A 207 -19.15 -2.42 5.60
C LYS A 207 -20.57 -2.37 6.17
N GLU A 208 -21.25 -1.23 6.06
CA GLU A 208 -22.63 -1.05 6.51
C GLU A 208 -23.58 -2.01 5.80
N GLU A 209 -23.38 -2.20 4.50
CA GLU A 209 -24.15 -3.11 3.65
C GLU A 209 -23.68 -4.56 3.77
N LYS A 210 -22.72 -4.86 4.66
CA LYS A 210 -22.10 -6.19 4.87
C LYS A 210 -21.63 -6.84 3.56
N TYR A 211 -21.17 -6.04 2.61
CA TYR A 211 -20.76 -6.49 1.29
C TYR A 211 -19.32 -7.00 1.29
N GLY A 212 -19.13 -8.26 0.91
CA GLY A 212 -17.81 -8.88 0.81
C GLY A 212 -17.09 -8.55 -0.49
N SER A 213 -16.19 -7.55 -0.47
CA SER A 213 -15.35 -7.20 -1.62
C SER A 213 -13.95 -7.83 -1.57
N ILE A 214 -13.43 -8.22 -2.73
CA ILE A 214 -12.02 -8.57 -2.97
C ILE A 214 -11.20 -7.30 -3.26
N LEU A 215 -11.79 -6.35 -3.98
CA LEU A 215 -11.23 -5.05 -4.33
C LEU A 215 -12.32 -3.98 -4.15
N ALA A 216 -12.02 -2.88 -3.46
CA ALA A 216 -12.93 -1.77 -3.31
C ALA A 216 -12.19 -0.43 -3.19
N ASN A 217 -12.09 0.33 -4.27
CA ASN A 217 -11.40 1.62 -4.24
C ASN A 217 -11.97 2.66 -5.21
N VAL A 218 -11.68 3.93 -4.95
CA VAL A 218 -12.01 5.05 -5.85
C VAL A 218 -10.72 5.66 -6.38
N LYS A 219 -10.48 5.53 -7.68
CA LYS A 219 -9.34 6.18 -8.36
C LYS A 219 -9.69 7.63 -8.64
N ILE A 220 -8.84 8.55 -8.19
CA ILE A 220 -9.00 9.98 -8.44
C ILE A 220 -8.12 10.36 -9.64
N ILE A 221 -8.78 10.78 -10.72
CA ILE A 221 -8.17 11.19 -11.98
C ILE A 221 -8.59 12.61 -12.36
N GLY A 222 -8.27 13.04 -13.58
CA GLY A 222 -8.71 14.31 -14.16
C GLY A 222 -7.58 15.35 -14.27
N PRO A 223 -7.86 16.50 -14.89
CA PRO A 223 -6.95 17.65 -14.85
C PRO A 223 -6.76 18.17 -13.41
N LEU A 224 -5.82 19.10 -13.21
CA LEU A 224 -5.50 19.60 -11.86
C LEU A 224 -6.60 20.50 -11.27
N ASN A 225 -7.54 20.98 -12.09
CA ASN A 225 -8.69 21.75 -11.64
C ASN A 225 -9.95 20.89 -11.44
N LYS A 226 -9.91 19.58 -11.73
CA LYS A 226 -11.09 18.69 -11.66
C LYS A 226 -10.74 17.30 -11.16
N ASN A 227 -11.33 16.85 -10.07
CA ASN A 227 -11.29 15.49 -9.55
C ASN A 227 -12.45 14.67 -10.12
N MET A 228 -12.10 13.56 -10.77
CA MET A 228 -13.07 12.57 -11.25
C MET A 228 -12.78 11.26 -10.51
N GLY A 229 -13.80 10.70 -9.85
CA GLY A 229 -13.72 9.45 -9.10
C GLY A 229 -14.19 8.27 -9.94
N LEU A 230 -13.30 7.30 -10.18
CA LEU A 230 -13.66 6.03 -10.80
C LEU A 230 -13.79 4.96 -9.71
N VAL A 231 -15.00 4.48 -9.49
CA VAL A 231 -15.33 3.50 -8.45
C VAL A 231 -15.06 2.09 -8.98
N ASN A 232 -14.23 1.35 -8.26
CA ASN A 232 -13.82 -0.01 -8.55
C ASN A 232 -14.27 -0.92 -7.42
N VAL A 233 -15.20 -1.83 -7.68
CA VAL A 233 -15.60 -2.86 -6.71
C VAL A 233 -15.64 -4.22 -7.39
N SER A 234 -14.99 -5.20 -6.80
CA SER A 234 -15.01 -6.59 -7.24
C SER A 234 -15.25 -7.52 -6.04
N PRO A 235 -16.18 -8.50 -6.12
CA PRO A 235 -17.11 -8.73 -7.23
C PRO A 235 -18.06 -7.54 -7.45
N LEU A 236 -18.64 -7.46 -8.64
CA LEU A 236 -19.50 -6.34 -9.04
C LEU A 236 -20.80 -6.31 -8.22
N PRO A 237 -21.11 -5.21 -7.52
CA PRO A 237 -22.32 -5.15 -6.69
C PRO A 237 -23.59 -4.99 -7.53
N GLY A 238 -24.73 -5.35 -6.94
CA GLY A 238 -26.05 -5.15 -7.54
C GLY A 238 -26.43 -3.67 -7.70
N LYS A 239 -27.43 -3.40 -8.54
CA LYS A 239 -27.86 -2.04 -8.94
C LYS A 239 -28.10 -1.09 -7.75
N LYS A 240 -28.85 -1.54 -6.74
CA LYS A 240 -29.17 -0.74 -5.54
C LYS A 240 -27.92 -0.24 -4.81
N LEU A 241 -26.92 -1.11 -4.62
CA LEU A 241 -25.68 -0.75 -3.94
C LEU A 241 -24.80 0.15 -4.82
N LYS A 242 -24.75 -0.08 -6.14
CA LYS A 242 -24.06 0.82 -7.07
C LYS A 242 -24.62 2.25 -7.00
N GLU A 243 -25.94 2.38 -7.06
CA GLU A 243 -26.64 3.67 -7.00
C GLU A 243 -26.34 4.40 -5.69
N LYS A 244 -26.48 3.71 -4.55
CA LYS A 244 -26.12 4.25 -3.22
C LYS A 244 -24.68 4.76 -3.19
N ILE A 245 -23.72 3.96 -3.67
CA ILE A 245 -22.30 4.35 -3.69
C ILE A 245 -22.09 5.62 -4.53
N ILE A 246 -22.68 5.70 -5.73
CA ILE A 246 -22.56 6.87 -6.61
C ILE A 246 -23.17 8.11 -5.94
N GLU A 247 -24.37 7.98 -5.38
CA GLU A 247 -25.08 9.09 -4.72
C GLU A 247 -24.30 9.66 -3.54
N GLU A 248 -23.77 8.80 -2.66
CA GLU A 248 -22.98 9.25 -1.52
C GLU A 248 -21.65 9.86 -1.96
N LEU A 249 -20.96 9.27 -2.95
CA LEU A 249 -19.70 9.84 -3.45
C LEU A 249 -19.88 11.19 -4.14
N LYS A 250 -21.04 11.44 -4.79
CA LYS A 250 -21.36 12.76 -5.37
C LYS A 250 -21.51 13.86 -4.32
N LYS A 251 -21.75 13.53 -3.05
CA LYS A 251 -21.79 14.51 -1.94
C LYS A 251 -20.40 14.98 -1.49
N VAL A 252 -19.34 14.28 -1.90
CA VAL A 252 -17.96 14.68 -1.61
C VAL A 252 -17.63 15.94 -2.42
N LYS A 253 -17.63 17.10 -1.74
CA LYS A 253 -17.51 18.44 -2.36
C LYS A 253 -16.29 18.65 -3.26
N VAL A 254 -15.25 17.83 -3.11
CA VAL A 254 -14.01 17.92 -3.88
C VAL A 254 -13.97 16.92 -5.05
N ILE A 255 -15.11 16.38 -5.47
CA ILE A 255 -15.23 15.46 -6.61
C ILE A 255 -16.35 15.94 -7.52
N GLU A 256 -16.02 16.28 -8.77
CA GLU A 256 -16.98 16.84 -9.72
C GLU A 256 -17.68 15.78 -10.58
N LYS A 257 -17.08 14.60 -10.72
CA LYS A 257 -17.67 13.48 -11.47
C LYS A 257 -17.37 12.17 -10.76
N VAL A 258 -18.38 11.29 -10.69
CA VAL A 258 -18.25 9.92 -10.19
C VAL A 258 -18.73 8.98 -11.29
N GLU A 259 -17.95 7.95 -11.56
CA GLU A 259 -18.26 6.88 -12.51
C GLU A 259 -18.07 5.54 -11.84
N PHE A 260 -19.02 4.62 -12.02
CA PHE A 260 -18.89 3.26 -11.52
C PHE A 260 -18.40 2.35 -12.64
N LEU A 261 -17.28 1.65 -12.41
CA LEU A 261 -16.67 0.84 -13.44
C LEU A 261 -17.26 -0.57 -13.47
N ASP A 262 -18.06 -0.84 -14.49
CA ASP A 262 -18.61 -2.17 -14.80
C ASP A 262 -18.36 -2.64 -16.24
N LYS A 263 -17.64 -1.84 -17.03
CA LYS A 263 -17.17 -2.15 -18.38
C LYS A 263 -15.67 -1.87 -18.51
N PRO A 264 -14.98 -2.49 -19.49
CA PRO A 264 -13.61 -2.13 -19.83
C PRO A 264 -13.45 -0.64 -20.08
N ILE A 265 -12.28 -0.09 -19.73
CA ILE A 265 -12.00 1.34 -19.91
C ILE A 265 -10.65 1.59 -20.57
N LYS A 266 -10.57 2.73 -21.24
CA LYS A 266 -9.31 3.31 -21.72
C LYS A 266 -9.01 4.59 -20.95
N LEU A 267 -7.86 4.67 -20.30
CA LEU A 267 -7.42 5.89 -19.60
C LEU A 267 -6.53 6.73 -20.50
N ILE A 268 -6.74 8.04 -20.49
CA ILE A 268 -5.89 9.00 -21.20
C ILE A 268 -4.81 9.51 -20.24
N VAL A 269 -3.55 9.18 -20.52
CA VAL A 269 -2.42 9.36 -19.59
C VAL A 269 -1.38 10.32 -20.18
N LYS A 270 -1.17 11.46 -19.52
CA LYS A 270 0.00 12.31 -19.77
C LYS A 270 1.20 11.80 -18.99
N ALA A 271 2.32 11.56 -19.65
CA ALA A 271 3.55 11.07 -19.05
C ALA A 271 4.73 12.02 -19.31
N ASN A 272 5.71 12.06 -18.40
CA ASN A 272 6.96 12.77 -18.67
C ASN A 272 7.79 12.08 -19.78
N LYS A 273 8.80 12.77 -20.32
CA LYS A 273 9.60 12.26 -21.44
C LYS A 273 10.24 10.90 -21.17
N GLY A 274 10.78 10.69 -19.97
CA GLY A 274 11.38 9.41 -19.60
C GLY A 274 10.35 8.27 -19.59
N GLN A 275 9.23 8.46 -18.90
CA GLN A 275 8.17 7.47 -18.83
C GLN A 275 7.54 7.20 -20.20
N PHE A 276 7.37 8.22 -21.04
CA PHE A 276 6.77 8.12 -22.37
C PHE A 276 7.66 7.30 -23.32
N ASN A 277 8.96 7.61 -23.36
CA ASN A 277 9.91 6.98 -24.29
C ASN A 277 10.29 5.53 -23.91
N HIS A 278 10.14 5.14 -22.64
CA HIS A 278 10.52 3.80 -22.18
C HIS A 278 9.33 2.82 -22.18
N GLN A 279 9.21 2.00 -23.22
CA GLN A 279 8.15 0.99 -23.36
C GLN A 279 8.06 0.05 -22.15
N HIS A 280 9.20 -0.42 -21.62
CA HIS A 280 9.22 -1.26 -20.43
C HIS A 280 8.59 -0.58 -19.20
N SER A 281 8.83 0.72 -19.04
CA SER A 281 8.24 1.49 -17.95
C SER A 281 6.73 1.63 -18.12
N ARG A 282 6.25 1.86 -19.36
CA ARG A 282 4.81 1.91 -19.68
C ARG A 282 4.14 0.57 -19.42
N TYR A 283 4.75 -0.53 -19.84
CA TYR A 283 4.26 -1.88 -19.60
C TYR A 283 4.04 -2.17 -18.11
N TRP A 284 5.04 -1.93 -17.26
CA TRP A 284 4.90 -2.19 -15.82
C TRP A 284 3.95 -1.22 -15.12
N LEU A 285 3.84 0.02 -15.60
CA LEU A 285 2.84 0.96 -15.10
C LEU A 285 1.43 0.45 -15.41
N GLU A 286 1.19 -0.03 -16.63
CA GLU A 286 -0.08 -0.61 -17.03
C GLU A 286 -0.38 -1.94 -16.33
N LYS A 287 0.40 -2.99 -16.63
CA LYS A 287 0.13 -4.37 -16.21
C LYS A 287 0.49 -4.64 -14.75
N GLY A 288 1.54 -4.00 -14.24
CA GLY A 288 2.04 -4.24 -12.89
C GLY A 288 1.42 -3.35 -11.81
N ARG A 289 1.10 -2.10 -12.15
CA ARG A 289 0.59 -1.12 -11.18
C ARG A 289 -0.89 -0.81 -11.34
N LEU A 290 -1.35 -0.47 -12.55
CA LEU A 290 -2.72 0.00 -12.73
C LEU A 290 -3.71 -1.16 -12.84
N GLN A 291 -3.52 -2.09 -13.77
CA GLN A 291 -4.46 -3.19 -14.00
C GLN A 291 -4.85 -3.99 -12.72
N PRO A 292 -3.93 -4.36 -11.81
CA PRO A 292 -4.30 -5.10 -10.60
C PRO A 292 -5.17 -4.32 -9.61
N ASP A 293 -5.26 -3.01 -9.80
CA ASP A 293 -5.93 -2.06 -8.94
C ASP A 293 -7.30 -1.61 -9.51
N PHE A 294 -7.68 -2.13 -10.68
CA PHE A 294 -8.97 -1.91 -11.35
C PHE A 294 -9.81 -3.19 -11.38
N SER A 295 -11.13 -3.05 -11.24
CA SER A 295 -12.08 -4.17 -11.29
C SER A 295 -12.44 -4.62 -12.71
N VAL A 296 -11.98 -3.89 -13.73
CA VAL A 296 -12.30 -4.08 -15.14
C VAL A 296 -11.02 -4.09 -15.99
N PRO A 297 -11.05 -4.66 -17.20
CA PRO A 297 -9.93 -4.56 -18.13
C PRO A 297 -9.58 -3.10 -18.46
N LEU A 298 -8.28 -2.83 -18.56
CA LEU A 298 -7.71 -1.50 -18.68
C LEU A 298 -6.82 -1.39 -19.93
N GLU A 299 -7.05 -0.35 -20.72
CA GLU A 299 -6.14 0.13 -21.76
C GLU A 299 -5.64 1.55 -21.43
N LEU A 300 -4.47 1.91 -21.95
CA LEU A 300 -3.89 3.24 -21.75
C LEU A 300 -3.58 3.91 -23.09
N GLU A 301 -4.09 5.11 -23.26
CA GLU A 301 -3.66 6.04 -24.30
C GLU A 301 -2.58 6.96 -23.73
N TRP A 302 -1.40 6.97 -24.34
CA TRP A 302 -0.25 7.72 -23.85
C TRP A 302 -0.08 9.03 -24.60
N LEU A 303 0.01 10.12 -23.85
CA LEU A 303 0.33 11.45 -24.35
C LEU A 303 1.62 11.95 -23.71
N LEU A 304 2.48 12.59 -24.49
CA LEU A 304 3.64 13.29 -23.94
C LEU A 304 3.16 14.58 -23.25
N THR A 305 3.57 14.78 -21.99
CA THR A 305 3.22 15.99 -21.26
C THR A 305 4.04 17.19 -21.74
N THR A 306 3.40 18.36 -21.84
CA THR A 306 4.09 19.66 -21.96
C THR A 306 4.44 20.25 -20.59
N ASN A 307 3.86 19.71 -19.51
CA ASN A 307 4.12 20.17 -18.14
C ASN A 307 5.46 19.64 -17.61
N LYS A 308 6.47 20.50 -17.61
CA LYS A 308 7.82 20.20 -17.08
C LYS A 308 7.83 19.86 -15.58
N ASN A 309 6.79 20.20 -14.83
CA ASN A 309 6.69 19.85 -13.41
C ASN A 309 6.18 18.43 -13.15
N LEU A 310 5.66 17.72 -14.17
CA LEU A 310 5.22 16.33 -14.01
C LEU A 310 6.44 15.40 -13.96
N SER A 311 6.66 14.75 -12.81
CA SER A 311 7.79 13.85 -12.58
C SER A 311 7.51 12.39 -12.92
N THR A 312 6.25 12.02 -13.13
CA THR A 312 5.85 10.66 -13.52
C THR A 312 4.75 10.71 -14.59
N PHE A 313 3.49 10.57 -14.18
CA PHE A 313 2.32 10.55 -15.05
C PHE A 313 1.09 11.19 -14.39
N GLN A 314 0.09 11.49 -15.20
CA GLN A 314 -1.21 11.97 -14.80
C GLN A 314 -2.27 11.34 -15.69
N VAL A 315 -3.28 10.71 -15.10
CA VAL A 315 -4.49 10.31 -15.82
C VAL A 315 -5.41 11.52 -15.90
N ILE A 316 -5.62 12.05 -17.10
CA ILE A 316 -6.37 13.29 -17.32
C ILE A 316 -7.84 13.06 -17.68
N ASP A 317 -8.17 11.89 -18.24
CA ASP A 317 -9.52 11.52 -18.65
C ASP A 317 -9.64 10.01 -18.88
N TYR A 318 -10.83 9.55 -19.27
CA TYR A 318 -11.12 8.17 -19.60
C TYR A 318 -12.21 8.03 -20.67
N GLN A 319 -12.28 6.84 -21.29
CA GLN A 319 -13.35 6.40 -22.17
C GLN A 319 -13.83 5.03 -21.70
N ILE A 320 -15.15 4.83 -21.69
CA ILE A 320 -15.76 3.52 -21.42
C ILE A 320 -15.86 2.78 -22.76
N ALA A 321 -15.40 1.54 -22.82
CA ALA A 321 -15.60 0.70 -24.00
C ALA A 321 -17.10 0.43 -24.19
N GLY A 322 -17.57 0.53 -25.44
CA GLY A 322 -18.95 0.24 -25.83
C GLY A 322 -19.39 -1.14 -25.41
#